data_AF-G2XPH9-F1
#
_entry.id   AF-G2XPH9-F1
#
_cell.length_a   1.000
_cell.length_b   1.000
_cell.length_c   1.000
_cell.angle_alpha   90.00
_cell.angle_beta   90.00
_cell.angle_gamma   90.00
#
_symmetry.space_group_name_H-M   'P 1'
#
loop_
_entity.id
_entity.type
_entity.pdbx_description
1 polymer ?
#
loop_
_entity_poly.entity_id
_entity_poly.type
_entity_poly.pdbx_seq_one_letter_code
_entity_poly.pdbx_strand_id
1 'polypeptide(L)'
;MSLTTRMNGYFREQSQRARGLRLLKPSTTLPRGVLGGPRRIIDPDSGLVSQETTSRELQVSDYHWDSQFEELLEANWEESDEDQELTAEEAIAAQFKRRKPHVPRLMQLAVDSIVKNISSITYESIKNMPSIQLEYLWRELSKRCANSFNTWKAFSKVLDRQEGAILNQFRYSGSVEEPVPSLSVYTKPLKSVTFDFLVHLSITTAFSTSNMVELSTLSNLVGLEISNPKHGKHVRTAGKQFDTSFGDRVIKTWGEVAATGKGFKVLRILKLRNFLEITNNCFQYLNDFPALAVFDVVDCGFNGLAQLSAGKLGWEVHPDGALLEILQSDCVKHIMALRASLGLPARPIRRSTAKPLWDKAKVTMIPRADVPTLLTGGTSSAARNSAYLHAEEQVRAMERTPAGRAKLKRTGLSHFEAVDYISRKEYRELETWEFRTLTSLNRISELRNDEDLRAAGLKVDEFVPMVSGEFISSIPFVSLRLGPELSYAPSKADLHQPFYDGGMSDRSLKYTSKNLGVGAKGYVYTRIAIPVARTRIREQSEEIMGSDANGSGSRPSKRRKVRGDKRQQIGDLLAGVMGVI
;
A
#
# COMPACT_ATOMS: atom_id res chain seq x y z
N MET A 1 30.73 -20.99 -21.13
CA MET A 1 29.32 -20.87 -20.69
C MET A 1 29.03 -19.40 -20.48
N SER A 2 27.92 -18.85 -21.02
CA SER A 2 27.63 -17.41 -20.93
C SER A 2 27.19 -17.00 -19.53
N LEU A 3 27.52 -15.77 -19.14
CA LEU A 3 27.13 -15.13 -17.86
C LEU A 3 25.62 -15.25 -17.56
N THR A 4 24.79 -15.27 -18.59
CA THR A 4 23.34 -15.50 -18.51
C THR A 4 22.95 -16.88 -17.98
N THR A 5 23.75 -17.93 -18.23
CA THR A 5 23.48 -19.27 -17.71
C THR A 5 23.84 -19.40 -16.23
N ARG A 6 24.83 -18.62 -15.75
CA ARG A 6 25.23 -18.59 -14.34
C ARG A 6 24.23 -17.81 -13.47
N MET A 7 23.73 -16.67 -13.93
CA MET A 7 22.70 -15.90 -13.21
C MET A 7 21.38 -16.67 -13.08
N ASN A 8 20.96 -17.41 -14.10
CA ASN A 8 19.74 -18.22 -14.05
C ASN A 8 19.85 -19.41 -13.08
N GLY A 9 21.06 -19.90 -12.78
CA GLY A 9 21.30 -20.90 -11.74
C GLY A 9 21.08 -20.31 -10.34
N TYR A 10 21.61 -19.11 -10.11
CA TYR A 10 21.58 -18.42 -8.81
C TYR A 10 20.16 -18.07 -8.34
N PHE A 11 19.31 -17.56 -9.23
CA PHE A 11 17.90 -17.28 -8.91
C PHE A 11 17.08 -18.56 -8.68
N ARG A 12 17.46 -19.68 -9.30
CA ARG A 12 16.79 -20.97 -9.15
C ARG A 12 17.11 -21.62 -7.80
N GLU A 13 18.33 -21.45 -7.29
CA GLU A 13 18.74 -21.93 -5.96
C GLU A 13 18.13 -21.10 -4.83
N GLN A 14 18.08 -19.77 -4.92
CA GLN A 14 17.37 -18.96 -3.92
C GLN A 14 15.87 -19.25 -3.88
N SER A 15 15.25 -19.44 -5.05
CA SER A 15 13.83 -19.83 -5.15
C SER A 15 13.56 -21.23 -4.59
N GLN A 16 14.55 -22.13 -4.60
CA GLN A 16 14.44 -23.46 -4.00
C GLN A 16 14.71 -23.44 -2.49
N ARG A 17 15.63 -22.59 -1.99
CA ARG A 17 15.83 -22.37 -0.55
C ARG A 17 14.62 -21.72 0.12
N ALA A 18 13.95 -20.77 -0.53
CA ALA A 18 12.68 -20.22 -0.06
C ALA A 18 11.54 -21.27 0.02
N ARG A 19 11.61 -22.34 -0.79
CA ARG A 19 10.67 -23.49 -0.75
C ARG A 19 11.05 -24.56 0.27
N GLY A 20 12.24 -24.47 0.87
CA GLY A 20 12.76 -25.40 1.89
C GLY A 20 12.30 -25.09 3.31
N LEU A 21 11.76 -23.89 3.56
CA LEU A 21 11.05 -23.53 4.79
C LEU A 21 9.68 -24.25 4.82
N ARG A 22 9.72 -25.57 4.99
CA ARG A 22 8.58 -26.32 5.50
C ARG A 22 8.29 -25.76 6.89
N LEU A 23 7.08 -25.24 7.08
CA LEU A 23 6.46 -25.07 8.39
C LEU A 23 6.67 -26.36 9.21
N LEU A 24 7.70 -26.37 10.05
CA LEU A 24 7.84 -27.39 11.07
C LEU A 24 6.70 -27.15 12.06
N LYS A 25 5.68 -28.00 11.97
CA LYS A 25 4.67 -28.09 13.03
C LYS A 25 5.42 -28.36 14.35
N PRO A 26 5.04 -27.71 15.46
CA PRO A 26 5.62 -28.02 16.75
C PRO A 26 5.49 -29.53 17.03
N SER A 27 6.60 -30.18 17.39
CA SER A 27 6.73 -31.64 17.56
C SER A 27 6.12 -32.17 18.86
N THR A 28 5.41 -31.33 19.62
CA THR A 28 4.86 -31.71 20.91
C THR A 28 3.42 -31.21 21.04
N THR A 29 2.47 -32.13 20.94
CA THR A 29 1.12 -31.93 21.46
C THR A 29 1.22 -31.80 22.98
N LEU A 30 1.02 -30.59 23.50
CA LEU A 30 0.81 -30.37 24.93
C LEU A 30 -0.37 -31.26 25.41
N PRO A 31 -0.27 -31.89 26.59
CA PRO A 31 -1.35 -32.71 27.11
C PRO A 31 -2.57 -31.81 27.34
N ARG A 32 -3.72 -32.24 26.78
CA ARG A 32 -5.05 -31.69 27.10
C ARG A 32 -5.26 -31.82 28.61
N GLY A 33 -4.92 -30.76 29.35
CA GLY A 33 -5.36 -30.55 30.71
C GLY A 33 -6.88 -30.43 30.71
N VAL A 34 -7.51 -31.24 31.55
CA VAL A 34 -8.94 -31.33 31.80
C VAL A 34 -9.51 -29.95 32.14
N LEU A 35 -10.14 -29.29 31.15
CA LEU A 35 -10.97 -28.12 31.41
C LEU A 35 -12.30 -28.60 31.97
N GLY A 36 -12.49 -28.37 33.26
CA GLY A 36 -13.72 -28.66 33.99
C GLY A 36 -14.92 -27.97 33.37
N GLY A 37 -16.05 -28.69 33.33
CA GLY A 37 -17.33 -28.16 32.90
C GLY A 37 -17.86 -27.03 33.81
N PRO A 38 -19.00 -26.43 33.44
CA PRO A 38 -19.57 -25.28 34.15
C PRO A 38 -19.80 -25.60 35.63
N ARG A 39 -19.21 -24.79 36.53
CA ARG A 39 -19.50 -24.88 37.96
C ARG A 39 -20.85 -24.22 38.23
N ARG A 40 -21.75 -24.98 38.86
CA ARG A 40 -23.00 -24.46 39.43
C ARG A 40 -22.68 -23.92 40.81
N ILE A 41 -22.98 -22.64 41.03
CA ILE A 41 -22.93 -22.05 42.37
C ILE A 41 -24.37 -21.94 42.83
N ILE A 42 -24.66 -22.50 43.99
CA ILE A 42 -25.96 -22.39 44.64
C ILE A 42 -25.77 -21.38 45.76
N ASP A 43 -26.51 -20.28 45.67
CA ASP A 43 -26.56 -19.29 46.73
C ASP A 43 -27.25 -19.92 47.96
N PRO A 44 -26.57 -20.04 49.11
CA PRO A 44 -27.09 -20.76 50.27
C PRO A 44 -28.31 -20.08 50.91
N ASP A 45 -28.51 -18.77 50.70
CA ASP A 45 -29.61 -18.03 51.32
C ASP A 45 -30.84 -17.93 50.42
N SER A 46 -30.67 -17.98 49.10
CA SER A 46 -31.77 -17.86 48.13
C SER A 46 -32.14 -19.15 47.39
N GLY A 47 -31.27 -20.17 47.44
CA GLY A 47 -31.45 -21.44 46.72
C GLY A 47 -31.38 -21.34 45.19
N LEU A 48 -31.06 -20.16 44.65
CA LEU A 48 -30.95 -19.94 43.21
C LEU A 48 -29.65 -20.52 42.68
N VAL A 49 -29.76 -21.32 41.60
CA VAL A 49 -28.63 -21.92 40.90
C VAL A 49 -28.22 -20.97 39.77
N SER A 50 -27.09 -20.28 39.94
CA SER A 50 -26.51 -19.48 38.87
C SER A 50 -25.47 -20.30 38.09
N GLN A 51 -25.51 -20.20 36.76
CA GLN A 51 -24.47 -20.75 35.88
C GLN A 51 -23.49 -19.63 35.56
N GLU A 52 -22.33 -19.66 36.22
CA GLU A 52 -21.25 -18.73 35.92
C GLU A 52 -20.47 -19.27 34.71
N THR A 53 -20.70 -18.69 33.53
CA THR A 53 -19.79 -18.85 32.39
C THR A 53 -18.59 -17.94 32.66
N THR A 54 -17.60 -18.46 33.36
CA THR A 54 -16.34 -17.76 33.63
C THR A 54 -15.57 -17.56 32.31
N SER A 55 -15.94 -16.51 31.58
CA SER A 55 -14.96 -15.79 30.77
C SER A 55 -14.08 -15.07 31.79
N ARG A 56 -12.88 -15.59 32.04
CA ARG A 56 -11.85 -14.85 32.78
C ARG A 56 -11.80 -13.46 32.17
N GLU A 57 -12.17 -12.43 32.94
CA GLU A 57 -11.66 -11.09 32.70
C GLU A 57 -10.14 -11.20 32.83
N LEU A 58 -9.48 -11.43 31.69
CA LEU A 58 -8.03 -11.36 31.57
C LEU A 58 -7.65 -9.95 32.02
N GLN A 59 -6.93 -9.86 33.15
CA GLN A 59 -6.34 -8.59 33.55
C GLN A 59 -5.40 -8.15 32.43
N VAL A 60 -5.75 -7.03 31.81
CA VAL A 60 -5.04 -6.45 30.64
C VAL A 60 -3.58 -6.14 30.97
N SER A 61 -3.22 -6.03 32.25
CA SER A 61 -1.83 -5.86 32.73
C SER A 61 -0.93 -7.07 32.47
N ASP A 62 -1.49 -8.28 32.37
CA ASP A 62 -0.71 -9.51 32.33
C ASP A 62 -0.41 -9.96 30.89
N TYR A 63 -1.04 -9.33 29.90
CA TYR A 63 -0.79 -9.59 28.48
C TYR A 63 0.39 -8.74 27.99
N HIS A 64 1.60 -9.18 28.33
CA HIS A 64 2.80 -8.67 27.70
C HIS A 64 2.92 -9.26 26.30
N TRP A 65 2.77 -8.40 25.31
CA TRP A 65 3.05 -8.66 23.89
C TRP A 65 4.40 -9.34 23.61
N ASP A 66 5.33 -9.21 24.54
CA ASP A 66 6.70 -9.68 24.44
C ASP A 66 6.84 -11.20 24.68
N SER A 67 5.87 -11.88 25.33
CA SER A 67 6.03 -13.29 25.73
C SER A 67 5.95 -14.30 24.57
N GLN A 68 5.26 -13.98 23.46
CA GLN A 68 5.31 -14.81 22.25
C GLN A 68 6.67 -14.70 21.52
N PHE A 69 7.48 -13.71 21.90
CA PHE A 69 8.76 -13.40 21.28
C PHE A 69 9.92 -14.22 21.87
N GLU A 70 9.87 -14.51 23.17
CA GLU A 70 10.89 -15.29 23.89
C GLU A 70 11.05 -16.72 23.31
N GLU A 71 9.94 -17.39 22.95
CA GLU A 71 9.97 -18.76 22.43
C GLU A 71 10.58 -18.86 21.00
N LEU A 72 10.60 -17.76 20.24
CA LEU A 72 11.23 -17.68 18.91
C LEU A 72 12.74 -17.38 18.98
N LEU A 73 13.24 -16.86 20.11
CA LEU A 73 14.65 -16.51 20.29
C LEU A 73 15.56 -17.73 20.41
N GLU A 74 15.04 -18.92 20.74
CA GLU A 74 15.88 -20.12 20.92
C GLU A 74 16.07 -20.96 19.64
N ALA A 75 15.20 -20.81 18.63
CA ALA A 75 15.07 -21.81 17.56
C ALA A 75 15.87 -21.55 16.25
N ASN A 76 16.44 -20.36 16.01
CA ASN A 76 16.90 -19.96 14.66
C ASN A 76 18.35 -19.40 14.58
N TRP A 77 19.29 -19.87 15.40
CA TRP A 77 20.69 -19.42 15.32
C TRP A 77 21.57 -20.35 14.47
N GLU A 78 21.66 -20.08 13.17
CA GLU A 78 22.82 -20.44 12.34
C GLU A 78 23.36 -19.16 11.68
N GLU A 79 24.63 -18.82 11.95
CA GLU A 79 25.33 -17.70 11.29
C GLU A 79 25.47 -17.99 9.79
N SER A 80 24.55 -17.49 8.98
CA SER A 80 24.72 -17.46 7.53
C SER A 80 25.63 -16.29 7.16
N ASP A 81 26.94 -16.55 7.06
CA ASP A 81 27.87 -15.69 6.35
C ASP A 81 27.42 -15.60 4.88
N GLU A 82 26.87 -14.46 4.45
CA GLU A 82 26.54 -14.22 3.04
C GLU A 82 27.85 -14.01 2.26
N ASP A 83 28.21 -15.01 1.44
CA ASP A 83 29.32 -14.98 0.48
C ASP A 83 29.10 -13.92 -0.61
N GLN A 84 29.67 -12.73 -0.42
CA GLN A 84 30.06 -11.88 -1.56
C GLN A 84 31.39 -12.43 -2.12
N GLU A 85 31.39 -12.91 -3.37
CA GLU A 85 32.61 -13.30 -4.10
C GLU A 85 33.57 -12.10 -4.18
N LEU A 86 34.51 -12.04 -3.24
CA LEU A 86 35.63 -11.09 -3.25
C LEU A 86 36.58 -11.46 -4.40
N THR A 87 36.99 -10.45 -5.16
CA THR A 87 37.99 -10.62 -6.22
C THR A 87 39.34 -11.08 -5.62
N ALA A 88 40.20 -11.74 -6.40
CA ALA A 88 41.48 -12.28 -5.91
C ALA A 88 42.40 -11.20 -5.30
N GLU A 89 42.29 -9.94 -5.77
CA GLU A 89 43.02 -8.80 -5.20
C GLU A 89 42.41 -8.35 -3.86
N GLU A 90 41.09 -8.42 -3.69
CA GLU A 90 40.42 -8.16 -2.42
C GLU A 90 40.64 -9.29 -1.41
N ALA A 91 40.84 -10.54 -1.85
CA ALA A 91 41.19 -11.67 -0.99
C ALA A 91 42.60 -11.52 -0.37
N ILE A 92 43.56 -10.99 -1.14
CA ILE A 92 44.92 -10.70 -0.66
C ILE A 92 44.89 -9.47 0.28
N ALA A 93 44.10 -8.44 -0.02
CA ALA A 93 43.87 -7.31 0.89
C ALA A 93 43.10 -7.71 2.18
N ALA A 94 42.21 -8.70 2.11
CA ALA A 94 41.47 -9.25 3.25
C ALA A 94 42.35 -10.09 4.18
N GLN A 95 43.39 -10.76 3.67
CA GLN A 95 44.36 -11.49 4.51
C GLN A 95 45.13 -10.56 5.46
N PHE A 96 45.42 -9.32 5.06
CA PHE A 96 46.12 -8.35 5.91
C PHE A 96 45.19 -7.45 6.76
N LYS A 97 43.86 -7.52 6.60
CA LYS A 97 42.87 -6.77 7.41
C LYS A 97 42.12 -7.62 8.46
N ARG A 98 42.45 -8.89 8.64
CA ARG A 98 41.75 -9.85 9.52
C ARG A 98 42.17 -9.84 11.00
N ARG A 99 42.48 -8.67 11.58
CA ARG A 99 42.10 -8.48 12.98
C ARG A 99 40.73 -7.81 12.94
N LYS A 100 39.66 -8.63 12.89
CA LYS A 100 38.30 -8.15 13.17
C LYS A 100 38.44 -7.28 14.42
N PRO A 101 38.13 -5.98 14.39
CA PRO A 101 38.21 -5.13 15.57
C PRO A 101 37.39 -5.87 16.63
N HIS A 102 38.08 -6.43 17.62
CA HIS A 102 37.42 -7.14 18.70
C HIS A 102 36.60 -6.06 19.38
N VAL A 103 35.29 -6.07 19.15
CA VAL A 103 34.37 -5.32 19.98
C VAL A 103 34.76 -5.68 21.42
N PRO A 104 35.11 -4.71 22.27
CA PRO A 104 35.55 -5.01 23.62
C PRO A 104 34.51 -5.94 24.25
N ARG A 105 34.94 -7.06 24.85
CA ARG A 105 34.02 -8.07 25.42
C ARG A 105 32.94 -7.42 26.30
N LEU A 106 33.26 -6.32 26.98
CA LEU A 106 32.32 -5.53 27.75
C LEU A 106 31.19 -4.91 26.92
N MET A 107 31.48 -4.31 25.76
CA MET A 107 30.46 -3.71 24.90
C MET A 107 29.52 -4.77 24.34
N GLN A 108 30.06 -5.95 23.96
CA GLN A 108 29.24 -7.06 23.50
C GLN A 108 28.35 -7.61 24.62
N LEU A 109 28.92 -7.83 25.82
CA LEU A 109 28.15 -8.23 27.00
C LEU A 109 27.08 -7.20 27.39
N ALA A 110 27.37 -5.90 27.26
CA ALA A 110 26.40 -4.84 27.51
C ALA A 110 25.25 -4.89 26.50
N VAL A 111 25.54 -5.02 25.20
CA VAL A 111 24.50 -5.16 24.17
C VAL A 111 23.70 -6.44 24.37
N ASP A 112 24.34 -7.57 24.68
CA ASP A 112 23.65 -8.82 24.98
C ASP A 112 22.72 -8.67 26.20
N SER A 113 23.16 -7.96 27.23
CA SER A 113 22.34 -7.65 28.40
C SER A 113 21.15 -6.74 28.05
N ILE A 114 21.36 -5.71 27.23
CA ILE A 114 20.29 -4.82 26.76
C ILE A 114 19.27 -5.59 25.92
N VAL A 115 19.74 -6.42 24.98
CA VAL A 115 18.87 -7.27 24.14
C VAL A 115 18.04 -8.22 25.00
N LYS A 116 18.63 -8.83 26.03
CA LYS A 116 17.90 -9.70 26.97
C LYS A 116 16.85 -8.95 27.80
N ASN A 117 16.98 -7.64 27.95
CA ASN A 117 16.07 -6.80 28.72
C ASN A 117 15.33 -5.81 27.80
N ILE A 118 15.08 -6.17 26.54
CA ILE A 118 14.58 -5.24 25.53
C ILE A 118 13.24 -4.60 25.89
N SER A 119 12.38 -5.33 26.60
CA SER A 119 11.08 -4.83 27.09
C SER A 119 11.21 -3.67 28.09
N SER A 120 12.38 -3.51 28.71
CA SER A 120 12.68 -2.40 29.62
C SER A 120 13.21 -1.15 28.91
N ILE A 121 13.52 -1.23 27.61
CA ILE A 121 14.04 -0.08 26.85
C ILE A 121 12.92 0.95 26.68
N THR A 122 13.18 2.16 27.19
CA THR A 122 12.29 3.31 27.04
C THR A 122 12.98 4.43 26.28
N TYR A 123 12.20 5.34 25.69
CA TYR A 123 12.75 6.57 25.07
C TYR A 123 13.68 7.33 26.03
N GLU A 124 13.28 7.47 27.29
CA GLU A 124 14.07 8.18 28.31
C GLU A 124 15.43 7.53 28.57
N SER A 125 15.52 6.20 28.46
CA SER A 125 16.78 5.46 28.66
C SER A 125 17.78 5.65 27.51
N ILE A 126 17.30 5.90 26.29
CA ILE A 126 18.15 5.94 25.08
C ILE A 126 18.34 7.35 24.50
N LYS A 127 17.51 8.35 24.87
CA LYS A 127 17.57 9.71 24.30
C LYS A 127 18.91 10.43 24.47
N ASN A 128 19.69 10.07 25.49
CA ASN A 128 20.98 10.68 25.80
C ASN A 128 22.17 9.87 25.26
N MET A 129 21.91 8.74 24.60
CA MET A 129 22.96 7.89 24.05
C MET A 129 23.53 8.51 22.76
N PRO A 130 24.86 8.52 22.57
CA PRO A 130 25.47 8.97 21.32
C PRO A 130 24.93 8.22 20.09
N SER A 131 24.71 8.94 18.97
CA SER A 131 24.10 8.39 17.75
C SER A 131 24.81 7.13 17.23
N ILE A 132 26.14 7.09 17.28
CA ILE A 132 26.93 5.92 16.84
C ILE A 132 26.58 4.66 17.67
N GLN A 133 26.36 4.82 18.97
CA GLN A 133 26.00 3.72 19.87
C GLN A 133 24.55 3.30 19.67
N LEU A 134 23.64 4.27 19.45
CA LEU A 134 22.24 4.00 19.10
C LEU A 134 22.13 3.22 17.80
N GLU A 135 22.85 3.62 16.75
CA GLU A 135 22.88 2.91 15.47
C GLU A 135 23.45 1.50 15.62
N TYR A 136 24.52 1.35 16.40
CA TYR A 136 25.11 0.04 16.69
C TYR A 136 24.08 -0.85 17.39
N LEU A 137 23.44 -0.36 18.44
CA LEU A 137 22.44 -1.10 19.21
C LEU A 137 21.23 -1.44 18.36
N TRP A 138 20.70 -0.48 17.59
CA TRP A 138 19.59 -0.70 16.66
C TRP A 138 19.91 -1.79 15.62
N ARG A 139 21.13 -1.76 15.08
CA ARG A 139 21.58 -2.78 14.13
C ARG A 139 21.66 -4.15 14.78
N GLU A 140 22.15 -4.26 16.01
CA GLU A 140 22.20 -5.52 16.73
C GLU A 140 20.79 -6.04 17.07
N LEU A 141 19.86 -5.18 17.51
CA LEU A 141 18.46 -5.56 17.74
C LEU A 141 17.78 -6.05 16.45
N SER A 142 17.97 -5.30 15.36
CA SER A 142 17.42 -5.62 14.03
C SER A 142 17.97 -6.93 13.47
N LYS A 143 19.24 -7.25 13.70
CA LYS A 143 19.84 -8.54 13.29
C LYS A 143 19.21 -9.72 14.00
N ARG A 144 18.83 -9.55 15.27
CA ARG A 144 18.23 -10.59 16.11
C ARG A 144 16.72 -10.68 15.95
N CYS A 145 16.15 -9.90 15.03
CA CYS A 145 14.71 -9.72 14.83
C CYS A 145 13.95 -9.29 16.09
N ALA A 146 14.62 -8.92 17.17
CA ALA A 146 14.03 -8.56 18.45
C ALA A 146 13.61 -7.09 18.43
N ASN A 147 12.57 -6.74 17.68
CA ASN A 147 12.07 -5.37 17.63
C ASN A 147 10.59 -5.39 17.99
N SER A 148 10.25 -5.24 19.27
CA SER A 148 8.88 -4.96 19.67
C SER A 148 8.46 -3.57 19.18
N PHE A 149 7.15 -3.32 19.08
CA PHE A 149 6.64 -2.02 18.70
C PHE A 149 7.13 -0.90 19.65
N ASN A 150 7.21 -1.18 20.96
CA ASN A 150 7.68 -0.23 21.95
C ASN A 150 9.16 0.13 21.75
N THR A 151 9.99 -0.88 21.47
CA THR A 151 11.40 -0.67 21.13
C THR A 151 11.53 0.16 19.87
N TRP A 152 10.86 -0.23 18.79
CA TRP A 152 10.89 0.53 17.54
C TRP A 152 10.41 1.97 17.75
N LYS A 153 9.35 2.19 18.53
CA LYS A 153 8.80 3.51 18.85
C LYS A 153 9.78 4.36 19.66
N ALA A 154 10.55 3.77 20.56
CA ALA A 154 11.60 4.47 21.30
C ALA A 154 12.76 4.87 20.37
N PHE A 155 13.27 3.92 19.59
CA PHE A 155 14.39 4.14 18.69
C PHE A 155 14.05 5.09 17.55
N SER A 156 12.87 4.99 16.96
CA SER A 156 12.48 5.84 15.84
C SER A 156 12.49 7.32 16.19
N LYS A 157 12.33 7.69 17.48
CA LYS A 157 12.41 9.08 17.95
C LYS A 157 13.83 9.62 18.09
N VAL A 158 14.81 8.76 18.32
CA VAL A 158 16.20 9.16 18.66
C VAL A 158 17.17 8.87 17.52
N LEU A 159 16.85 7.92 16.64
CA LEU A 159 17.66 7.64 15.47
C LEU A 159 17.53 8.78 14.47
N ASP A 160 18.69 9.27 14.05
CA ASP A 160 18.76 10.34 13.06
C ASP A 160 18.36 9.79 11.70
N ARG A 161 17.36 10.42 11.08
CA ARG A 161 16.77 9.97 9.82
C ARG A 161 17.40 10.76 8.69
N GLN A 162 18.71 10.66 8.54
CA GLN A 162 19.45 11.36 7.49
C GLN A 162 19.75 10.43 6.31
N GLU A 163 20.46 10.97 5.34
CA GLU A 163 21.10 10.23 4.27
C GLU A 163 21.83 8.98 4.80
N GLY A 164 21.52 7.82 4.22
CA GLY A 164 22.13 6.54 4.60
C GLY A 164 21.43 5.78 5.73
N ALA A 165 20.37 6.35 6.33
CA ALA A 165 19.47 5.61 7.21
C ALA A 165 18.90 4.37 6.51
N ILE A 166 18.48 3.36 7.28
CA ILE A 166 17.86 2.15 6.72
C ILE A 166 16.34 2.19 6.85
N LEU A 167 15.64 1.59 5.88
CA LEU A 167 14.18 1.67 5.79
C LEU A 167 13.45 1.20 7.05
N ASN A 168 13.97 0.22 7.78
CA ASN A 168 13.35 -0.25 9.03
C ASN A 168 13.30 0.79 10.16
N GLN A 169 14.04 1.90 10.04
CA GLN A 169 13.94 3.05 10.96
C GLN A 169 12.70 3.90 10.66
N PHE A 170 12.17 3.82 9.43
CA PHE A 170 11.00 4.55 8.97
C PHE A 170 9.71 3.72 9.04
N ARG A 171 9.79 2.40 9.24
CA ARG A 171 8.59 1.58 9.31
C ARG A 171 8.69 0.42 10.29
N TYR A 172 7.56 0.12 10.90
CA TYR A 172 7.30 -1.08 11.66
C TYR A 172 6.13 -1.84 11.02
N SER A 173 6.23 -3.16 10.95
CA SER A 173 5.12 -4.03 10.54
C SER A 173 4.96 -5.14 11.56
N GLY A 174 3.72 -5.40 11.97
CA GLY A 174 3.36 -6.49 12.87
C GLY A 174 2.02 -7.09 12.50
N SER A 175 1.81 -8.35 12.87
CA SER A 175 0.54 -9.04 12.67
C SER A 175 0.19 -9.91 13.87
N VAL A 176 -1.08 -9.92 14.24
CA VAL A 176 -1.65 -10.79 15.28
C VAL A 176 -2.73 -11.64 14.65
N GLU A 177 -2.49 -12.94 14.54
CA GLU A 177 -3.41 -13.84 13.86
C GLU A 177 -4.72 -14.03 14.65
N GLU A 178 -4.63 -14.14 15.98
CA GLU A 178 -5.76 -14.36 16.87
C GLU A 178 -5.86 -13.27 17.94
N PRO A 179 -6.34 -12.05 17.59
CA PRO A 179 -6.42 -10.97 18.54
C PRO A 179 -7.51 -11.23 19.59
N VAL A 180 -7.22 -10.91 20.85
CA VAL A 180 -8.23 -10.83 21.92
C VAL A 180 -9.37 -9.87 21.55
N PRO A 181 -10.61 -10.08 22.04
CA PRO A 181 -11.78 -9.30 21.60
C PRO A 181 -11.76 -7.80 21.90
N SER A 182 -10.86 -7.32 22.77
CA SER A 182 -10.74 -5.91 23.12
C SER A 182 -9.79 -5.20 22.15
N LEU A 183 -10.34 -4.42 21.22
CA LEU A 183 -9.55 -3.67 20.23
C LEU A 183 -8.63 -2.63 20.90
N SER A 184 -9.03 -2.10 22.06
CA SER A 184 -8.29 -1.06 22.78
C SER A 184 -6.91 -1.52 23.24
N VAL A 185 -6.70 -2.82 23.48
CA VAL A 185 -5.39 -3.42 23.80
C VAL A 185 -4.39 -3.16 22.68
N TYR A 186 -4.85 -3.19 21.43
CA TYR A 186 -4.05 -3.02 20.23
C TYR A 186 -3.91 -1.55 19.84
N THR A 187 -4.96 -0.76 20.00
CA THR A 187 -5.00 0.62 19.50
C THR A 187 -4.44 1.64 20.48
N LYS A 188 -4.47 1.37 21.79
CA LYS A 188 -3.92 2.29 22.81
C LYS A 188 -2.42 2.59 22.61
N PRO A 189 -1.53 1.60 22.34
CA PRO A 189 -0.12 1.88 22.04
C PRO A 189 0.10 2.67 20.74
N LEU A 190 -0.80 2.50 19.76
CA LEU A 190 -0.72 3.12 18.44
C LEU A 190 -1.09 4.61 18.44
N LYS A 191 -1.68 5.12 19.52
CA LYS A 191 -2.00 6.55 19.67
C LYS A 191 -0.72 7.38 19.66
N SER A 192 -0.69 8.38 18.78
CA SER A 192 0.31 9.44 18.77
C SER A 192 -0.38 10.79 18.52
N VAL A 193 -0.36 11.66 19.52
CA VAL A 193 -0.94 13.01 19.43
C VAL A 193 0.00 13.96 18.70
N THR A 194 1.32 13.72 18.82
CA THR A 194 2.38 14.50 18.18
C THR A 194 2.69 14.05 16.76
N PHE A 195 2.01 13.00 16.27
CA PHE A 195 2.27 12.38 14.96
C PHE A 195 3.72 11.93 14.78
N ASP A 196 4.34 11.40 15.84
CA ASP A 196 5.69 10.82 15.79
C ASP A 196 5.78 9.69 14.73
N PHE A 197 4.65 9.04 14.46
CA PHE A 197 4.43 8.05 13.42
C PHE A 197 2.96 8.04 12.99
N LEU A 198 2.73 7.58 11.77
CA LEU A 198 1.41 7.31 11.19
C LEU A 198 1.06 5.83 11.31
N VAL A 199 -0.25 5.53 11.35
CA VAL A 199 -0.75 4.17 11.57
C VAL A 199 -1.54 3.69 10.37
N HIS A 200 -1.15 2.53 9.86
CA HIS A 200 -1.93 1.69 8.97
C HIS A 200 -2.47 0.50 9.77
N LEU A 201 -3.80 0.37 9.85
CA LEU A 201 -4.45 -0.71 10.58
C LEU A 201 -5.26 -1.58 9.61
N SER A 202 -4.98 -2.89 9.60
CA SER A 202 -5.73 -3.88 8.84
C SER A 202 -6.45 -4.83 9.78
N ILE A 203 -7.77 -4.89 9.71
CA ILE A 203 -8.62 -5.71 10.58
C ILE A 203 -9.32 -6.77 9.73
N THR A 204 -8.98 -8.04 9.92
CA THR A 204 -9.51 -9.18 9.17
C THR A 204 -10.34 -10.13 10.05
N THR A 205 -10.61 -9.73 11.29
CA THR A 205 -11.49 -10.43 12.22
C THR A 205 -12.39 -9.46 12.98
N ALA A 206 -13.54 -9.95 13.43
CA ALA A 206 -14.58 -9.13 14.02
C ALA A 206 -14.27 -8.64 15.44
N PHE A 207 -14.53 -7.35 15.61
CA PHE A 207 -14.67 -6.70 16.92
C PHE A 207 -16.10 -6.13 17.05
N SER A 208 -16.47 -5.72 18.25
CA SER A 208 -17.77 -5.08 18.46
C SER A 208 -17.89 -3.76 17.68
N THR A 209 -19.12 -3.37 17.35
CA THR A 209 -19.38 -2.08 16.68
C THR A 209 -18.93 -0.88 17.52
N SER A 210 -18.99 -0.98 18.85
CA SER A 210 -18.41 0.03 19.75
C SER A 210 -16.90 0.19 19.54
N ASN A 211 -16.17 -0.93 19.50
CA ASN A 211 -14.73 -0.91 19.22
C ASN A 211 -14.42 -0.28 17.85
N MET A 212 -15.25 -0.56 16.85
CA MET A 212 -15.12 0.06 15.52
C MET A 212 -15.33 1.58 15.56
N VAL A 213 -16.32 2.07 16.31
CA VAL A 213 -16.55 3.51 16.49
C VAL A 213 -15.35 4.18 17.21
N GLU A 214 -14.74 3.49 18.19
CA GLU A 214 -13.57 3.97 18.94
C GLU A 214 -12.30 4.13 18.10
N LEU A 215 -12.23 3.54 16.90
CA LEU A 215 -11.11 3.78 15.96
C LEU A 215 -10.93 5.25 15.61
N SER A 216 -12.00 6.05 15.69
CA SER A 216 -11.96 7.51 15.52
C SER A 216 -11.04 8.22 16.50
N THR A 217 -10.72 7.60 17.64
CA THR A 217 -9.76 8.14 18.63
C THR A 217 -8.30 8.04 18.18
N LEU A 218 -8.00 7.33 17.09
CA LEU A 218 -6.67 7.27 16.48
C LEU A 218 -6.47 8.44 15.50
N SER A 219 -6.06 9.59 16.02
CA SER A 219 -5.85 10.80 15.21
C SER A 219 -4.76 10.63 14.13
N ASN A 220 -3.79 9.75 14.34
CA ASN A 220 -2.67 9.43 13.45
C ASN A 220 -2.94 8.27 12.49
N LEU A 221 -4.20 7.82 12.36
CA LEU A 221 -4.58 6.76 11.41
C LEU A 221 -4.60 7.32 9.98
N VAL A 222 -3.76 6.76 9.11
CA VAL A 222 -3.58 7.19 7.71
C VAL A 222 -4.16 6.20 6.71
N GLY A 223 -4.25 4.92 7.09
CA GLY A 223 -4.84 3.86 6.30
C GLY A 223 -5.62 2.91 7.18
N LEU A 224 -6.85 2.61 6.80
CA LEU A 224 -7.71 1.66 7.48
C LEU A 224 -8.24 0.63 6.49
N GLU A 225 -7.94 -0.63 6.72
CA GLU A 225 -8.50 -1.76 5.97
C GLU A 225 -9.32 -2.64 6.91
N ILE A 226 -10.59 -2.87 6.57
CA ILE A 226 -11.46 -3.77 7.31
C ILE A 226 -12.05 -4.76 6.32
N SER A 227 -11.83 -6.04 6.59
CA SER A 227 -12.30 -7.13 5.76
C SER A 227 -13.16 -8.07 6.58
N ASN A 228 -14.43 -8.22 6.21
CA ASN A 228 -15.28 -9.22 6.80
C ASN A 228 -14.97 -10.59 6.17
N PRO A 229 -14.56 -11.61 6.92
CA PRO A 229 -14.25 -12.92 6.36
C PRO A 229 -15.51 -13.55 5.73
N LYS A 230 -15.44 -13.93 4.44
CA LYS A 230 -16.55 -14.62 3.76
C LYS A 230 -16.77 -16.01 4.38
N HIS A 231 -18.03 -16.45 4.46
CA HIS A 231 -18.36 -17.84 4.75
C HIS A 231 -17.96 -18.74 3.56
N GLY A 232 -16.70 -19.18 3.56
CA GLY A 232 -16.25 -20.28 2.71
C GLY A 232 -16.44 -21.61 3.45
N LYS A 233 -17.13 -22.58 2.85
CA LYS A 233 -17.30 -23.95 3.41
C LYS A 233 -15.99 -24.71 3.68
N HIS A 234 -14.83 -24.16 3.29
CA HIS A 234 -13.54 -24.84 3.31
C HIS A 234 -12.40 -24.10 4.03
N VAL A 235 -12.62 -22.91 4.61
CA VAL A 235 -11.56 -22.18 5.30
C VAL A 235 -11.66 -22.44 6.80
N ARG A 236 -10.88 -23.42 7.29
CA ARG A 236 -10.81 -23.79 8.71
C ARG A 236 -10.23 -22.69 9.62
N THR A 237 -9.62 -21.65 9.03
CA THR A 237 -8.97 -20.52 9.71
C THR A 237 -9.71 -19.19 9.49
N ALA A 238 -10.99 -19.22 9.08
CA ALA A 238 -11.75 -17.99 8.88
C ALA A 238 -11.97 -17.30 10.23
N GLY A 239 -11.45 -16.08 10.40
CA GLY A 239 -11.66 -15.28 11.60
C GLY A 239 -13.14 -15.05 11.89
N LYS A 240 -13.45 -14.57 13.11
CA LYS A 240 -14.83 -14.23 13.50
C LYS A 240 -15.43 -13.21 12.53
N GLN A 241 -16.69 -13.40 12.13
CA GLN A 241 -17.42 -12.50 11.25
C GLN A 241 -17.97 -11.28 11.99
N PHE A 242 -17.99 -10.16 11.28
CA PHE A 242 -18.54 -8.93 11.80
C PHE A 242 -20.06 -9.03 11.92
N ASP A 243 -20.60 -8.36 12.93
CA ASP A 243 -22.04 -8.20 13.09
C ASP A 243 -22.59 -7.30 11.96
N THR A 244 -23.83 -7.53 11.55
CA THR A 244 -24.55 -6.74 10.53
C THR A 244 -24.77 -5.29 10.98
N SER A 245 -24.57 -5.00 12.27
CA SER A 245 -24.56 -3.62 12.78
C SER A 245 -23.40 -2.76 12.27
N PHE A 246 -22.34 -3.35 11.69
CA PHE A 246 -21.31 -2.60 10.98
C PHE A 246 -21.78 -2.24 9.56
N GLY A 247 -22.23 -0.99 9.39
CA GLY A 247 -22.71 -0.46 8.11
C GLY A 247 -22.54 1.05 8.00
N ASP A 248 -23.32 1.70 7.12
CA ASP A 248 -23.22 3.15 6.85
C ASP A 248 -23.29 4.04 8.11
N ARG A 249 -23.95 3.57 9.18
CA ARG A 249 -24.04 4.28 10.46
C ARG A 249 -22.66 4.44 11.13
N VAL A 250 -21.77 3.46 11.02
CA VAL A 250 -20.41 3.58 11.55
C VAL A 250 -19.63 4.63 10.76
N ILE A 251 -19.75 4.62 9.42
CA ILE A 251 -19.10 5.61 8.56
C ILE A 251 -19.63 7.02 8.82
N LYS A 252 -20.93 7.17 9.07
CA LYS A 252 -21.55 8.42 9.52
C LYS A 252 -20.90 8.93 10.80
N THR A 253 -20.84 8.09 11.84
CA THR A 253 -20.24 8.48 13.12
C THR A 253 -18.76 8.84 12.97
N TRP A 254 -18.01 8.12 12.13
CA TRP A 254 -16.63 8.48 11.82
C TRP A 254 -16.54 9.83 11.09
N GLY A 255 -17.42 10.09 10.11
CA GLY A 255 -17.50 11.37 9.41
C GLY A 255 -17.79 12.53 10.35
N GLU A 256 -18.77 12.39 11.25
CA GLU A 256 -19.10 13.40 12.27
C GLU A 256 -17.90 13.73 13.17
N VAL A 257 -17.15 12.70 13.63
CA VAL A 257 -15.94 12.90 14.43
C VAL A 257 -14.82 13.55 13.62
N ALA A 258 -14.68 13.19 12.33
CA ALA A 258 -13.71 13.80 11.43
C ALA A 258 -14.02 15.27 11.14
N ALA A 259 -15.29 15.62 10.91
CA ALA A 259 -15.76 16.98 10.68
C ALA A 259 -15.45 17.91 11.86
N THR A 260 -15.54 17.40 13.10
CA THR A 260 -15.17 18.17 14.30
C THR A 260 -13.65 18.29 14.51
N GLY A 261 -12.84 17.65 13.65
CA GLY A 261 -11.40 17.60 13.78
C GLY A 261 -10.92 16.81 15.01
N LYS A 262 -11.74 15.91 15.56
CA LYS A 262 -11.36 15.09 16.73
C LYS A 262 -10.78 13.74 16.36
N GLY A 263 -11.03 13.25 15.14
CA GLY A 263 -10.53 11.96 14.64
C GLY A 263 -10.17 12.01 13.16
N PHE A 264 -9.49 10.96 12.67
CA PHE A 264 -9.19 10.73 11.25
C PHE A 264 -8.60 11.93 10.47
N LYS A 265 -7.86 12.82 11.13
CA LYS A 265 -7.29 14.03 10.51
C LYS A 265 -6.41 13.74 9.30
N VAL A 266 -5.74 12.58 9.32
CA VAL A 266 -4.77 12.16 8.30
C VAL A 266 -5.19 10.92 7.53
N LEU A 267 -6.43 10.45 7.70
CA LEU A 267 -6.90 9.24 7.03
C LEU A 267 -6.97 9.49 5.51
N ARG A 268 -6.13 8.78 4.75
CA ARG A 268 -6.02 8.90 3.29
C ARG A 268 -6.64 7.73 2.53
N ILE A 269 -6.56 6.52 3.09
CA ILE A 269 -7.09 5.31 2.48
C ILE A 269 -8.08 4.64 3.45
N LEU A 270 -9.30 4.40 2.97
CA LEU A 270 -10.29 3.55 3.63
C LEU A 270 -10.65 2.39 2.72
N LYS A 271 -10.41 1.16 3.19
CA LYS A 271 -10.70 -0.10 2.49
C LYS A 271 -11.74 -0.89 3.26
N LEU A 272 -12.85 -1.23 2.63
CA LEU A 272 -13.90 -2.06 3.24
C LEU A 272 -14.22 -3.23 2.31
N ARG A 273 -14.13 -4.46 2.83
CA ARG A 273 -14.42 -5.67 2.06
C ARG A 273 -15.53 -6.50 2.70
N ASN A 274 -16.46 -6.97 1.87
CA ASN A 274 -17.52 -7.92 2.22
C ASN A 274 -18.54 -7.40 3.27
N PHE A 275 -18.93 -6.12 3.15
CA PHE A 275 -19.95 -5.51 4.02
C PHE A 275 -21.17 -5.08 3.19
N LEU A 276 -22.26 -5.86 3.25
CA LEU A 276 -23.47 -5.57 2.47
C LEU A 276 -24.22 -4.34 2.99
N GLU A 277 -24.03 -4.01 4.26
CA GLU A 277 -24.62 -2.88 4.97
C GLU A 277 -23.88 -1.56 4.71
N ILE A 278 -22.75 -1.59 3.99
CA ILE A 278 -22.07 -0.41 3.48
C ILE A 278 -22.59 -0.16 2.06
N THR A 279 -23.29 0.96 1.88
CA THR A 279 -24.01 1.30 0.64
C THR A 279 -23.57 2.67 0.11
N ASN A 280 -24.13 3.09 -1.03
CA ASN A 280 -23.87 4.40 -1.62
C ASN A 280 -24.24 5.57 -0.69
N ASN A 281 -25.08 5.34 0.32
CA ASN A 281 -25.48 6.40 1.26
C ASN A 281 -24.32 6.88 2.13
N CYS A 282 -23.20 6.14 2.21
CA CYS A 282 -22.04 6.57 2.97
C CYS A 282 -21.30 7.76 2.35
N PHE A 283 -21.44 8.02 1.04
CA PHE A 283 -20.69 9.08 0.35
C PHE A 283 -20.87 10.48 0.93
N GLN A 284 -22.06 10.77 1.46
CA GLN A 284 -22.33 12.07 2.09
C GLN A 284 -21.46 12.31 3.32
N TYR A 285 -21.01 11.25 4.00
CA TYR A 285 -20.16 11.32 5.19
C TYR A 285 -18.67 11.21 4.84
N LEU A 286 -18.31 10.63 3.69
CA LEU A 286 -16.90 10.49 3.28
C LEU A 286 -16.23 11.84 3.00
N ASN A 287 -17.03 12.87 2.68
CA ASN A 287 -16.50 14.21 2.45
C ASN A 287 -16.08 14.93 3.75
N ASP A 288 -16.54 14.46 4.90
CA ASP A 288 -16.17 15.00 6.22
C ASP A 288 -14.74 14.65 6.63
N PHE A 289 -14.12 13.69 5.93
CA PHE A 289 -12.73 13.32 6.16
C PHE A 289 -11.81 14.25 5.37
N PRO A 290 -10.98 15.08 6.04
CA PRO A 290 -10.22 16.13 5.37
C PRO A 290 -9.13 15.57 4.44
N ALA A 291 -8.43 14.52 4.87
CA ALA A 291 -7.32 13.94 4.11
C ALA A 291 -7.74 12.75 3.22
N LEU A 292 -9.02 12.33 3.23
CA LEU A 292 -9.40 11.10 2.52
C LEU A 292 -9.21 11.28 1.01
N ALA A 293 -8.45 10.36 0.43
CA ALA A 293 -8.06 10.34 -0.99
C ALA A 293 -8.64 9.16 -1.73
N VAL A 294 -8.78 8.04 -1.02
CA VAL A 294 -9.17 6.77 -1.59
C VAL A 294 -10.21 6.11 -0.69
N PHE A 295 -11.28 5.64 -1.32
CA PHE A 295 -12.23 4.72 -0.73
C PHE A 295 -12.35 3.50 -1.63
N ASP A 296 -11.86 2.35 -1.16
CA ASP A 296 -11.79 1.10 -1.91
C ASP A 296 -12.75 0.09 -1.27
N VAL A 297 -13.77 -0.30 -2.03
CA VAL A 297 -14.83 -1.21 -1.56
C VAL A 297 -14.92 -2.43 -2.45
N VAL A 298 -14.96 -3.61 -1.84
CA VAL A 298 -15.06 -4.88 -2.58
C VAL A 298 -16.15 -5.75 -1.95
N ASP A 299 -17.06 -6.26 -2.77
CA ASP A 299 -18.20 -7.09 -2.39
C ASP A 299 -19.06 -6.44 -1.27
N CYS A 300 -19.25 -5.13 -1.35
CA CYS A 300 -20.13 -4.35 -0.46
C CYS A 300 -21.48 -4.06 -1.12
N GLY A 301 -22.43 -3.46 -0.39
CA GLY A 301 -23.79 -3.12 -0.85
C GLY A 301 -23.91 -2.00 -1.89
N PHE A 302 -22.90 -1.83 -2.75
CA PHE A 302 -22.88 -0.82 -3.80
C PHE A 302 -23.63 -1.32 -5.03
N ASN A 303 -24.54 -0.49 -5.53
CA ASN A 303 -25.23 -0.73 -6.80
C ASN A 303 -24.64 0.15 -7.91
N GLY A 304 -24.92 -0.16 -9.18
CA GLY A 304 -24.37 0.58 -10.32
C GLY A 304 -24.69 2.09 -10.36
N LEU A 305 -25.67 2.57 -9.57
CA LEU A 305 -26.01 4.00 -9.48
C LEU A 305 -25.03 4.79 -8.60
N ALA A 306 -24.16 4.12 -7.84
CA ALA A 306 -23.15 4.73 -6.97
C ALA A 306 -22.27 5.76 -7.69
N GLN A 307 -22.02 5.49 -8.98
CA GLN A 307 -21.17 6.33 -9.83
C GLN A 307 -21.70 7.76 -9.95
N LEU A 308 -23.03 7.90 -10.08
CA LEU A 308 -23.66 9.21 -10.29
C LEU A 308 -23.65 10.07 -9.03
N SER A 309 -23.85 9.46 -7.85
CA SER A 309 -23.80 10.19 -6.57
C SER A 309 -22.38 10.55 -6.18
N ALA A 310 -21.43 9.62 -6.35
CA ALA A 310 -20.02 9.84 -6.04
C ALA A 310 -19.42 11.00 -6.88
N GLY A 311 -19.68 11.02 -8.20
CA GLY A 311 -19.20 12.07 -9.09
C GLY A 311 -19.67 13.48 -8.72
N LYS A 312 -20.94 13.63 -8.29
CA LYS A 312 -21.48 14.92 -7.81
C LYS A 312 -20.77 15.43 -6.55
N LEU A 313 -20.20 14.53 -5.77
CA LEU A 313 -19.48 14.82 -4.53
C LEU A 313 -17.96 14.95 -4.73
N GLY A 314 -17.49 14.93 -5.99
CA GLY A 314 -16.08 15.10 -6.35
C GLY A 314 -15.26 13.81 -6.37
N TRP A 315 -15.89 12.64 -6.35
CA TRP A 315 -15.20 11.35 -6.42
C TRP A 315 -15.15 10.83 -7.87
N GLU A 316 -13.96 10.45 -8.31
CA GLU A 316 -13.76 9.68 -9.54
C GLU A 316 -13.92 8.19 -9.24
N VAL A 317 -14.64 7.46 -10.10
CA VAL A 317 -15.01 6.05 -9.85
C VAL A 317 -14.32 5.13 -10.83
N HIS A 318 -13.71 4.08 -10.27
CA HIS A 318 -12.97 3.06 -11.01
C HIS A 318 -13.58 1.67 -10.71
N PRO A 319 -14.53 1.18 -11.53
CA PRO A 319 -15.13 -0.13 -11.33
C PRO A 319 -14.12 -1.24 -11.62
N ASP A 320 -14.06 -2.24 -10.74
CA ASP A 320 -13.10 -3.37 -10.77
C ASP A 320 -11.64 -2.94 -10.94
N GLY A 321 -11.31 -1.72 -10.56
CA GLY A 321 -9.96 -1.19 -10.67
C GLY A 321 -9.10 -1.60 -9.47
N ALA A 322 -7.87 -2.00 -9.74
CA ALA A 322 -6.89 -2.24 -8.69
C ALA A 322 -6.33 -0.89 -8.18
N LEU A 323 -6.46 -0.64 -6.88
CA LEU A 323 -6.13 0.65 -6.28
C LEU A 323 -4.73 1.17 -6.64
N LEU A 324 -3.71 0.32 -6.47
CA LEU A 324 -2.33 0.74 -6.68
C LEU A 324 -2.08 1.12 -8.15
N GLU A 325 -2.67 0.37 -9.07
CA GLU A 325 -2.59 0.59 -10.50
C GLU A 325 -3.23 1.93 -10.89
N ILE A 326 -4.42 2.23 -10.35
CA ILE A 326 -5.10 3.51 -10.57
C ILE A 326 -4.19 4.67 -10.14
N LEU A 327 -3.62 4.58 -8.94
CA LEU A 327 -2.72 5.61 -8.42
C LEU A 327 -1.41 5.72 -9.23
N GLN A 328 -0.85 4.60 -9.69
CA GLN A 328 0.32 4.61 -10.59
C GLN A 328 0.00 5.34 -11.90
N SER A 329 -1.17 5.09 -12.47
CA SER A 329 -1.69 5.80 -13.63
C SER A 329 -1.80 7.30 -13.38
N ASP A 330 -2.37 7.67 -12.24
CA ASP A 330 -2.57 9.06 -11.88
C ASP A 330 -1.23 9.78 -11.68
N CYS A 331 -0.21 9.08 -11.17
CA CYS A 331 1.15 9.62 -11.12
C CYS A 331 1.69 9.88 -12.53
N VAL A 332 1.44 9.01 -13.51
CA VAL A 332 1.84 9.25 -14.91
C VAL A 332 1.14 10.48 -15.48
N LYS A 333 -0.17 10.64 -15.26
CA LYS A 333 -0.93 11.84 -15.68
C LYS A 333 -0.35 13.10 -15.03
N HIS A 334 -0.05 13.04 -13.73
CA HIS A 334 0.57 14.14 -12.98
C HIS A 334 1.94 14.52 -13.55
N ILE A 335 2.81 13.54 -13.81
CA ILE A 335 4.12 13.76 -14.43
C ILE A 335 3.97 14.40 -15.83
N MET A 336 3.01 13.96 -16.63
CA MET A 336 2.74 14.56 -17.94
C MET A 336 2.33 16.04 -17.82
N ALA A 337 1.50 16.37 -16.83
CA ALA A 337 1.09 17.74 -16.55
C ALA A 337 2.25 18.60 -16.05
N LEU A 338 3.09 18.08 -15.16
CA LEU A 338 4.32 18.74 -14.71
C LEU A 338 5.29 19.00 -15.88
N ARG A 339 5.43 18.04 -16.79
CA ARG A 339 6.25 18.24 -17.99
C ARG A 339 5.71 19.35 -18.86
N ALA A 340 4.39 19.37 -19.08
CA ALA A 340 3.75 20.42 -19.87
C ALA A 340 3.93 21.81 -19.23
N SER A 341 3.81 21.94 -17.90
CA SER A 341 4.03 23.21 -17.20
C SER A 341 5.48 23.70 -17.26
N LEU A 342 6.44 22.77 -17.33
CA LEU A 342 7.87 23.06 -17.52
C LEU A 342 8.28 23.27 -18.99
N GLY A 343 7.34 23.28 -19.94
CA GLY A 343 7.64 23.42 -21.37
C GLY A 343 8.30 22.18 -22.01
N LEU A 344 8.33 21.05 -21.30
CA LEU A 344 8.82 19.77 -21.80
C LEU A 344 7.70 19.02 -22.54
N PRO A 345 8.04 18.14 -23.51
CA PRO A 345 7.02 17.37 -24.20
C PRO A 345 6.30 16.44 -23.22
N ALA A 346 4.96 16.56 -23.15
CA ALA A 346 4.07 15.75 -22.32
C ALA A 346 4.03 14.29 -22.82
N ARG A 347 5.09 13.54 -22.52
CA ARG A 347 5.21 12.12 -22.85
C ARG A 347 4.83 11.31 -21.60
N PRO A 348 4.02 10.26 -21.75
CA PRO A 348 3.80 9.33 -20.65
C PRO A 348 5.15 8.68 -20.30
N ILE A 349 5.64 8.95 -19.09
CA ILE A 349 6.84 8.29 -18.58
C ILE A 349 6.39 7.07 -17.83
N ARG A 350 6.74 5.90 -18.36
CA ARG A 350 6.49 4.67 -17.66
C ARG A 350 7.46 4.53 -16.50
N ARG A 351 6.91 4.45 -15.29
CA ARG A 351 7.69 4.12 -14.09
C ARG A 351 7.92 2.61 -14.01
N SER A 352 9.01 2.23 -13.36
CA SER A 352 9.17 0.85 -12.90
C SER A 352 7.96 0.48 -12.06
N THR A 353 7.52 -0.77 -12.19
CA THR A 353 6.51 -1.32 -11.27
C THR A 353 7.08 -1.22 -9.87
N ALA A 354 6.29 -0.73 -8.93
CA ALA A 354 6.69 -0.68 -7.53
C ALA A 354 7.14 -2.08 -7.09
N LYS A 355 8.28 -2.15 -6.40
CA LYS A 355 8.83 -3.39 -5.87
C LYS A 355 8.73 -3.36 -4.35
N PRO A 356 8.51 -4.52 -3.70
CA PRO A 356 8.69 -4.63 -2.27
C PRO A 356 10.04 -4.06 -1.87
N LEU A 357 10.03 -3.05 -1.01
CA LEU A 357 11.24 -2.42 -0.52
C LEU A 357 11.83 -3.29 0.59
N TRP A 358 13.14 -3.48 0.56
CA TRP A 358 13.83 -4.27 1.58
C TRP A 358 14.07 -3.43 2.84
N ASP A 359 13.82 -3.99 4.02
CA ASP A 359 13.93 -3.27 5.30
C ASP A 359 15.34 -2.74 5.61
N LYS A 360 16.37 -3.39 5.05
CA LYS A 360 17.77 -2.95 5.19
C LYS A 360 18.23 -2.06 4.04
N ALA A 361 17.34 -1.67 3.13
CA ALA A 361 17.68 -0.76 2.04
C ALA A 361 18.01 0.62 2.59
N LYS A 362 19.04 1.24 2.02
CA LYS A 362 19.45 2.60 2.37
C LYS A 362 18.45 3.61 1.82
N VAL A 363 18.17 4.61 2.65
CA VAL A 363 17.34 5.76 2.36
C VAL A 363 18.24 6.88 1.87
N THR A 364 17.83 7.47 0.75
CA THR A 364 18.41 8.69 0.19
C THR A 364 17.44 9.84 0.41
N MET A 365 17.92 11.03 0.74
CA MET A 365 17.12 12.22 0.98
C MET A 365 17.19 13.15 -0.22
N ILE A 366 16.03 13.56 -0.71
CA ILE A 366 15.91 14.48 -1.85
C ILE A 366 15.16 15.73 -1.40
N PRO A 367 15.68 16.95 -1.65
CA PRO A 367 14.92 18.17 -1.40
C PRO A 367 13.57 18.14 -2.14
N ARG A 368 12.47 18.51 -1.48
CA ARG A 368 11.14 18.55 -2.12
C ARG A 368 11.08 19.45 -3.34
N ALA A 369 11.88 20.52 -3.35
CA ALA A 369 12.01 21.41 -4.51
C ALA A 369 12.54 20.68 -5.77
N ASP A 370 13.29 19.59 -5.59
CA ASP A 370 13.89 18.80 -6.69
C ASP A 370 12.99 17.65 -7.16
N VAL A 371 11.94 17.31 -6.41
CA VAL A 371 11.01 16.22 -6.74
C VAL A 371 10.38 16.39 -8.14
N PRO A 372 9.88 17.58 -8.55
CA PRO A 372 9.37 17.78 -9.91
C PRO A 372 10.42 17.52 -10.99
N THR A 373 11.66 17.95 -10.78
CA THR A 373 12.78 17.74 -11.72
C THR A 373 13.12 16.26 -11.85
N LEU A 374 13.15 15.53 -10.72
CA LEU A 374 13.39 14.10 -10.68
C LEU A 374 12.26 13.31 -11.39
N LEU A 375 11.01 13.65 -11.07
CA LEU A 375 9.81 13.01 -11.63
C LEU A 375 9.67 13.23 -13.14
N THR A 376 10.02 14.42 -13.61
CA THR A 376 9.99 14.75 -15.04
C THR A 376 11.18 14.17 -15.81
N GLY A 377 12.13 13.51 -15.14
CA GLY A 377 13.17 12.72 -15.78
C GLY A 377 14.25 13.58 -16.43
N GLY A 378 14.87 14.48 -15.67
CA GLY A 378 16.15 15.07 -16.03
C GLY A 378 17.10 13.98 -16.57
N THR A 379 17.67 14.23 -17.75
CA THR A 379 18.57 13.48 -18.66
C THR A 379 19.12 12.06 -18.33
N SER A 380 19.10 11.55 -17.11
CA SER A 380 19.85 10.35 -16.69
C SER A 380 19.02 9.14 -16.22
N SER A 381 17.69 9.24 -16.03
CA SER A 381 16.88 8.15 -15.41
C SER A 381 16.02 7.32 -16.39
N ALA A 382 16.26 7.44 -17.70
CA ALA A 382 15.58 6.62 -18.70
C ALA A 382 16.18 5.20 -18.83
N ALA A 383 16.62 4.59 -17.72
CA ALA A 383 16.85 3.16 -17.69
C ALA A 383 15.48 2.49 -17.94
N ARG A 384 15.20 2.18 -19.22
CA ARG A 384 13.97 1.51 -19.64
C ARG A 384 13.77 0.32 -18.71
N ASN A 385 12.54 0.15 -18.20
CA ASN A 385 12.18 -0.95 -17.32
C ASN A 385 12.52 -2.29 -18.00
N SER A 386 13.71 -2.82 -17.71
CA SER A 386 14.29 -3.97 -18.38
C SER A 386 13.43 -5.22 -18.18
N ALA A 387 12.82 -5.35 -16.99
CA ALA A 387 11.87 -6.40 -16.68
C ALA A 387 10.63 -6.35 -17.59
N TYR A 388 10.12 -5.17 -17.90
CA TYR A 388 9.01 -5.05 -18.84
C TYR A 388 9.41 -5.42 -20.27
N LEU A 389 10.54 -4.90 -20.77
CA LEU A 389 11.01 -5.21 -22.12
C LEU A 389 11.24 -6.72 -22.29
N HIS A 390 11.85 -7.35 -21.29
CA HIS A 390 12.04 -8.79 -21.26
C HIS A 390 10.70 -9.54 -21.23
N ALA A 391 9.74 -9.10 -20.41
CA ALA A 391 8.40 -9.68 -20.39
C ALA A 391 7.67 -9.50 -21.73
N GLU A 392 7.83 -8.36 -22.39
CA GLU A 392 7.22 -8.07 -23.69
C GLU A 392 7.78 -8.99 -24.77
N GLU A 393 9.10 -9.14 -24.82
CA GLU A 393 9.76 -10.08 -25.70
C GLU A 393 9.31 -11.52 -25.45
N GLN A 394 9.17 -11.91 -24.18
CA GLN A 394 8.68 -13.23 -23.80
C GLN A 394 7.23 -13.47 -24.23
N VAL A 395 6.34 -12.49 -24.07
CA VAL A 395 4.95 -12.59 -24.55
C VAL A 395 4.91 -12.68 -26.08
N ARG A 396 5.66 -11.84 -26.79
CA ARG A 396 5.78 -11.90 -28.26
C ARG A 396 6.33 -13.25 -28.73
N ALA A 397 7.30 -13.83 -28.00
CA ALA A 397 7.82 -15.16 -28.29
C ALA A 397 6.76 -16.26 -28.08
N MET A 398 5.93 -16.15 -27.02
CA MET A 398 4.80 -17.06 -26.82
C MET A 398 3.76 -16.95 -27.95
N GLU A 399 3.47 -15.75 -28.42
CA GLU A 399 2.52 -15.52 -29.52
C GLU A 399 2.98 -16.11 -30.86
N ARG A 400 4.29 -16.24 -31.09
CA ARG A 400 4.83 -16.86 -32.30
C ARG A 400 4.61 -18.38 -32.35
N THR A 401 4.40 -19.04 -31.21
CA THR A 401 4.24 -20.51 -31.15
C THR A 401 2.78 -20.91 -30.94
N PRO A 402 2.28 -22.01 -31.55
CA PRO A 402 0.92 -22.51 -31.26
C PRO A 402 0.70 -22.83 -29.77
N ALA A 403 1.69 -23.44 -29.12
CA ALA A 403 1.63 -23.78 -27.70
C ALA A 403 1.59 -22.54 -26.79
N GLY A 404 2.39 -21.51 -27.08
CA GLY A 404 2.38 -20.26 -26.33
C GLY A 404 1.08 -19.48 -26.50
N ARG A 405 0.51 -19.42 -27.72
CA ARG A 405 -0.83 -18.86 -27.95
C ARG A 405 -1.91 -19.60 -27.18
N ALA A 406 -1.88 -20.93 -27.17
CA ALA A 406 -2.80 -21.73 -26.37
C ALA A 406 -2.65 -21.44 -24.87
N LYS A 407 -1.41 -21.27 -24.38
CA LYS A 407 -1.13 -20.89 -22.99
C LYS A 407 -1.70 -19.51 -22.64
N LEU A 408 -1.44 -18.48 -23.46
CA LEU A 408 -2.00 -17.13 -23.27
C LEU A 408 -3.53 -17.17 -23.29
N LYS A 409 -4.13 -17.88 -24.26
CA LYS A 409 -5.59 -18.06 -24.33
C LYS A 409 -6.18 -18.74 -23.09
N ARG A 410 -5.49 -19.74 -22.51
CA ARG A 410 -5.91 -20.40 -21.26
C ARG A 410 -5.88 -19.45 -20.07
N THR A 411 -4.92 -18.55 -19.99
CA THR A 411 -4.91 -17.51 -18.94
C THR A 411 -6.06 -16.52 -19.13
N GLY A 412 -6.50 -16.33 -20.38
CA GLY A 412 -7.51 -15.35 -20.74
C GLY A 412 -7.07 -13.93 -20.44
N LEU A 413 -5.76 -13.68 -20.49
CA LEU A 413 -5.13 -12.37 -20.41
C LEU A 413 -4.93 -11.84 -21.83
N SER A 414 -5.14 -10.55 -22.02
CA SER A 414 -4.64 -9.81 -23.17
C SER A 414 -3.11 -9.86 -23.22
N HIS A 415 -2.52 -9.56 -24.39
CA HIS A 415 -1.07 -9.43 -24.57
C HIS A 415 -0.45 -8.64 -23.42
N PHE A 416 -1.02 -7.46 -23.22
CA PHE A 416 -0.65 -6.43 -22.29
C PHE A 416 -0.76 -6.83 -20.81
N GLU A 417 -1.87 -7.44 -20.41
CA GLU A 417 -2.03 -8.03 -19.07
C GLU A 417 -1.03 -9.16 -18.85
N ALA A 418 -0.72 -9.96 -19.87
CA ALA A 418 0.29 -11.01 -19.78
C ALA A 418 1.70 -10.43 -19.62
N VAL A 419 2.03 -9.32 -20.31
CA VAL A 419 3.33 -8.65 -20.11
C VAL A 419 3.43 -8.11 -18.69
N ASP A 420 2.38 -7.42 -18.21
CA ASP A 420 2.37 -6.87 -16.85
C ASP A 420 2.50 -7.99 -15.81
N TYR A 421 1.70 -9.05 -15.94
CA TYR A 421 1.75 -10.24 -15.09
C TYR A 421 3.16 -10.85 -15.05
N ILE A 422 3.79 -11.08 -16.20
CA ILE A 422 5.15 -11.66 -16.28
C ILE A 422 6.17 -10.71 -15.66
N SER A 423 6.10 -9.41 -15.96
CA SER A 423 7.05 -8.41 -15.47
C SER A 423 7.02 -8.26 -13.94
N ARG A 424 5.89 -8.59 -13.31
CA ARG A 424 5.68 -8.48 -11.86
C ARG A 424 5.71 -9.81 -11.12
N LYS A 425 5.75 -10.93 -11.83
CA LYS A 425 5.54 -12.25 -11.23
C LYS A 425 6.48 -12.52 -10.04
N GLU A 426 7.77 -12.25 -10.23
CA GLU A 426 8.79 -12.44 -9.19
C GLU A 426 8.56 -11.54 -7.97
N TYR A 427 8.08 -10.31 -8.19
CA TYR A 427 7.83 -9.36 -7.11
C TYR A 427 6.53 -9.62 -6.37
N ARG A 428 5.48 -10.12 -7.05
CA ARG A 428 4.20 -10.47 -6.43
C ARG A 428 4.35 -11.53 -5.36
N GLU A 429 5.27 -12.47 -5.55
CA GLU A 429 5.58 -13.53 -4.58
C GLU A 429 6.31 -12.98 -3.34
N LEU A 430 6.87 -11.77 -3.42
CA LEU A 430 7.58 -11.08 -2.34
C LEU A 430 6.75 -9.94 -1.70
N GLU A 431 5.52 -9.70 -2.18
CA GLU A 431 4.65 -8.67 -1.61
C GLU A 431 4.25 -9.05 -0.19
N THR A 432 4.65 -8.24 0.78
CA THR A 432 4.11 -8.32 2.14
C THR A 432 2.66 -7.84 2.16
N TRP A 433 1.88 -8.23 3.16
CA TRP A 433 0.46 -7.89 3.23
C TRP A 433 0.21 -6.36 3.22
N GLU A 434 1.12 -5.57 3.78
CA GLU A 434 1.02 -4.12 3.82
C GLU A 434 1.55 -3.43 2.56
N PHE A 435 2.31 -4.15 1.71
CA PHE A 435 3.04 -3.58 0.56
C PHE A 435 2.15 -2.70 -0.31
N ARG A 436 0.99 -3.21 -0.72
CA ARG A 436 0.09 -2.49 -1.64
C ARG A 436 -0.47 -1.21 -1.02
N THR A 437 -0.86 -1.25 0.25
CA THR A 437 -1.41 -0.08 0.95
C THR A 437 -0.32 0.96 1.20
N LEU A 438 0.87 0.56 1.66
CA LEU A 438 1.99 1.49 1.85
C LEU A 438 2.44 2.12 0.53
N THR A 439 2.55 1.33 -0.53
CA THR A 439 2.88 1.88 -1.85
C THR A 439 1.81 2.84 -2.34
N SER A 440 0.53 2.53 -2.11
CA SER A 440 -0.59 3.44 -2.44
C SER A 440 -0.50 4.75 -1.66
N LEU A 441 -0.16 4.69 -0.36
CA LEU A 441 0.07 5.88 0.47
C LEU A 441 1.21 6.73 -0.08
N ASN A 442 2.32 6.12 -0.50
CA ASN A 442 3.45 6.83 -1.12
C ASN A 442 3.03 7.50 -2.44
N ARG A 443 2.18 6.86 -3.25
CA ARG A 443 1.64 7.50 -4.46
C ARG A 443 0.71 8.66 -4.15
N ILE A 444 -0.12 8.56 -3.10
CA ILE A 444 -0.95 9.68 -2.65
C ILE A 444 -0.07 10.84 -2.17
N SER A 445 0.99 10.54 -1.41
CA SER A 445 1.99 11.53 -0.99
C SER A 445 2.61 12.26 -2.17
N GLU A 446 2.99 11.54 -3.22
CA GLU A 446 3.51 12.13 -4.46
C GLU A 446 2.47 13.01 -5.17
N LEU A 447 1.25 12.51 -5.34
CA LEU A 447 0.18 13.20 -6.05
C LEU A 447 -0.30 14.47 -5.34
N ARG A 448 -0.26 14.49 -4.00
CA ARG A 448 -0.73 15.60 -3.17
C ARG A 448 0.40 16.43 -2.56
N ASN A 449 1.66 16.07 -2.82
CA ASN A 449 2.83 16.68 -2.20
C ASN A 449 2.72 16.81 -0.66
N ASP A 450 2.03 15.87 -0.02
CA ASP A 450 1.70 15.87 1.41
C ASP A 450 1.02 17.15 1.94
N GLU A 451 0.38 17.96 1.09
CA GLU A 451 -0.30 19.20 1.49
C GLU A 451 -1.46 18.96 2.46
N ASP A 452 -2.17 17.84 2.29
CA ASP A 452 -3.22 17.37 3.19
C ASP A 452 -2.68 17.02 4.59
N LEU A 453 -1.48 16.45 4.70
CA LEU A 453 -0.84 16.19 6.00
C LEU A 453 -0.37 17.50 6.65
N ARG A 454 0.20 18.44 5.87
CA ARG A 454 0.55 19.77 6.39
C ARG A 454 -0.68 20.50 6.90
N ALA A 455 -1.80 20.45 6.15
CA ALA A 455 -3.07 21.04 6.56
C ALA A 455 -3.63 20.40 7.85
N ALA A 456 -3.36 19.12 8.08
CA ALA A 456 -3.69 18.42 9.32
C ALA A 456 -2.74 18.77 10.50
N GLY A 457 -1.74 19.64 10.29
CA GLY A 457 -0.80 20.12 11.30
C GLY A 457 0.48 19.28 11.44
N LEU A 458 0.75 18.38 10.49
CA LEU A 458 1.94 17.54 10.56
C LEU A 458 3.16 18.28 10.00
N LYS A 459 4.29 18.15 10.68
CA LYS A 459 5.58 18.65 10.22
C LYS A 459 6.11 17.71 9.14
N VAL A 460 5.78 18.04 7.90
CA VAL A 460 6.33 17.37 6.71
C VAL A 460 7.71 18.00 6.44
N ASP A 461 8.76 17.18 6.50
CA ASP A 461 10.16 17.58 6.30
C ASP A 461 10.36 18.25 4.92
N GLU A 462 11.37 19.11 4.76
CA GLU A 462 11.77 19.68 3.47
C GLU A 462 12.36 18.63 2.53
N PHE A 463 12.82 17.51 3.07
CA PHE A 463 13.35 16.38 2.33
C PHE A 463 12.31 15.25 2.18
N VAL A 464 12.38 14.54 1.06
CA VAL A 464 11.62 13.31 0.79
C VAL A 464 12.59 12.13 0.85
N PRO A 465 12.38 11.17 1.76
CA PRO A 465 13.11 9.93 1.72
C PRO A 465 12.74 9.11 0.48
N MET A 466 13.74 8.54 -0.16
CA MET A 466 13.61 7.69 -1.33
C MET A 466 14.44 6.42 -1.15
N VAL A 467 13.87 5.29 -1.54
CA VAL A 467 14.52 3.98 -1.50
C VAL A 467 14.36 3.33 -2.86
N SER A 468 15.48 2.95 -3.49
CA SER A 468 15.47 2.27 -4.80
C SER A 468 14.69 3.01 -5.90
N GLY A 469 14.70 4.36 -5.87
CA GLY A 469 13.95 5.20 -6.81
C GLY A 469 12.47 5.41 -6.48
N GLU A 470 11.99 4.89 -5.35
CA GLU A 470 10.62 5.05 -4.88
C GLU A 470 10.57 6.01 -3.68
N PHE A 471 9.68 7.00 -3.74
CA PHE A 471 9.42 7.86 -2.60
C PHE A 471 8.76 7.06 -1.48
N ILE A 472 9.18 7.31 -0.25
CA ILE A 472 8.50 6.85 0.95
C ILE A 472 8.06 8.06 1.76
N SER A 473 7.17 7.87 2.73
CA SER A 473 6.77 8.98 3.59
C SER A 473 7.93 9.44 4.49
N SER A 474 8.05 10.76 4.66
CA SER A 474 8.97 11.38 5.62
C SER A 474 8.60 11.12 7.09
N ILE A 475 7.34 10.77 7.33
CA ILE A 475 6.84 10.43 8.67
C ILE A 475 6.87 8.91 8.81
N PRO A 476 7.37 8.33 9.91
CA PRO A 476 7.43 6.89 10.07
C PRO A 476 6.06 6.25 10.07
N PHE A 477 5.99 4.99 9.68
CA PHE A 477 4.75 4.23 9.61
C PHE A 477 4.75 3.01 10.52
N VAL A 478 3.59 2.73 11.07
CA VAL A 478 3.30 1.51 11.83
C VAL A 478 2.18 0.80 11.11
N SER A 479 2.46 -0.39 10.60
CA SER A 479 1.47 -1.29 10.02
C SER A 479 1.15 -2.37 11.04
N LEU A 480 -0.12 -2.48 11.44
CA LEU A 480 -0.59 -3.56 12.31
C LEU A 480 -1.75 -4.30 11.63
N ARG A 481 -1.64 -5.63 11.52
CA ARG A 481 -2.73 -6.51 11.11
C ARG A 481 -3.32 -7.23 12.31
N LEU A 482 -4.64 -7.22 12.43
CA LEU A 482 -5.42 -7.91 13.46
C LEU A 482 -6.35 -8.93 12.80
N GLY A 483 -6.06 -10.20 13.02
CA GLY A 483 -6.73 -11.33 12.39
C GLY A 483 -5.83 -12.08 11.40
N PRO A 484 -6.33 -13.20 10.85
CA PRO A 484 -5.57 -14.06 9.96
C PRO A 484 -5.29 -13.39 8.62
N GLU A 485 -4.28 -13.90 7.92
CA GLU A 485 -4.01 -13.52 6.55
C GLU A 485 -5.14 -14.00 5.64
N LEU A 486 -5.87 -13.06 5.06
CA LEU A 486 -6.84 -13.38 4.05
C LEU A 486 -6.10 -13.54 2.72
N SER A 487 -5.89 -14.80 2.33
CA SER A 487 -5.37 -15.13 1.00
C SER A 487 -6.42 -14.78 -0.04
N TYR A 488 -6.41 -13.53 -0.50
CA TYR A 488 -7.12 -13.16 -1.71
C TYR A 488 -6.28 -13.62 -2.87
N ALA A 489 -6.74 -14.68 -3.56
CA ALA A 489 -6.24 -14.95 -4.89
C ALA A 489 -6.41 -13.65 -5.68
N PRO A 490 -5.34 -13.06 -6.24
CA PRO A 490 -5.45 -11.84 -7.02
C PRO A 490 -6.50 -12.10 -8.09
N SER A 491 -7.62 -11.40 -7.98
CA SER A 491 -8.72 -11.53 -8.91
C SER A 491 -8.23 -11.09 -10.30
N LYS A 492 -8.92 -11.51 -11.36
CA LYS A 492 -8.63 -10.92 -12.69
C LYS A 492 -8.80 -9.39 -12.69
N ALA A 493 -9.61 -8.83 -11.79
CA ALA A 493 -9.73 -7.39 -11.58
C ALA A 493 -8.46 -6.76 -10.97
N ASP A 494 -7.63 -7.54 -10.27
CA ASP A 494 -6.29 -7.11 -9.81
C ASP A 494 -5.22 -7.13 -10.91
N LEU A 495 -5.58 -7.54 -12.13
CA LEU A 495 -4.72 -7.48 -13.31
C LEU A 495 -5.10 -6.25 -14.12
N HIS A 496 -4.19 -5.28 -14.09
CA HIS A 496 -4.26 -4.03 -14.81
C HIS A 496 -4.50 -4.23 -16.32
N GLN A 497 -5.50 -3.56 -16.90
CA GLN A 497 -5.44 -3.21 -18.33
C GLN A 497 -4.45 -2.05 -18.48
N PRO A 498 -3.29 -2.23 -19.13
CA PRO A 498 -2.35 -1.15 -19.27
C PRO A 498 -2.90 0.00 -20.10
N PHE A 499 -2.48 1.19 -19.67
CA PHE A 499 -2.75 2.54 -20.16
C PHE A 499 -2.58 2.79 -21.67
N TYR A 500 -2.24 1.78 -22.46
CA TYR A 500 -1.54 1.96 -23.73
C TYR A 500 -2.24 1.25 -24.90
N ASP A 501 -3.57 1.26 -24.92
CA ASP A 501 -4.27 0.95 -26.15
C ASP A 501 -4.12 2.15 -27.11
N GLY A 502 -3.07 2.11 -27.93
CA GLY A 502 -2.97 2.74 -29.25
C GLY A 502 -3.12 4.27 -29.35
N GLY A 503 -1.98 4.95 -29.57
CA GLY A 503 -1.92 6.20 -30.34
C GLY A 503 -2.22 7.49 -29.56
N MET A 504 -1.43 8.53 -29.85
CA MET A 504 -1.56 9.89 -29.29
C MET A 504 -2.92 10.58 -29.54
N SER A 505 -3.91 9.90 -30.13
CA SER A 505 -5.25 10.44 -30.37
C SER A 505 -6.17 10.19 -29.17
N ASP A 506 -5.88 10.87 -28.07
CA ASP A 506 -6.83 11.55 -27.17
C ASP A 506 -8.07 10.80 -26.61
N ARG A 507 -8.17 9.46 -26.71
CA ARG A 507 -9.36 8.72 -26.25
C ARG A 507 -9.11 7.42 -25.48
N SER A 508 -7.87 6.96 -25.31
CA SER A 508 -7.57 5.66 -24.69
C SER A 508 -7.13 5.69 -23.22
N LEU A 509 -7.11 6.86 -22.57
CA LEU A 509 -6.76 6.97 -21.14
C LEU A 509 -7.89 6.57 -20.18
N LYS A 510 -8.97 5.94 -20.66
CA LYS A 510 -10.10 5.58 -19.81
C LYS A 510 -9.92 4.18 -19.23
N TYR A 511 -9.71 4.13 -17.92
CA TYR A 511 -9.90 2.93 -17.07
C TYR A 511 -11.32 2.37 -17.10
N THR A 512 -12.24 3.04 -17.77
CA THR A 512 -13.61 2.57 -17.85
C THR A 512 -13.63 1.36 -18.77
N SER A 513 -13.65 0.16 -18.18
CA SER A 513 -14.44 -0.94 -18.73
C SER A 513 -15.68 -0.32 -19.37
N LYS A 514 -15.89 -0.57 -20.67
CA LYS A 514 -17.03 0.00 -21.41
C LYS A 514 -18.38 -0.38 -20.78
N ASN A 515 -18.38 -1.33 -19.85
CA ASN A 515 -19.53 -1.72 -19.06
C ASN A 515 -19.56 -0.87 -17.78
N LEU A 516 -20.61 -0.07 -17.62
CA LEU A 516 -20.89 0.85 -16.51
C LEU A 516 -21.07 0.14 -15.14
N GLY A 517 -20.08 -0.65 -14.69
CA GLY A 517 -20.12 -1.32 -13.39
C GLY A 517 -21.19 -2.41 -13.23
N VAL A 518 -21.93 -2.78 -14.28
CA VAL A 518 -22.93 -3.86 -14.19
C VAL A 518 -22.19 -5.19 -13.96
N GLY A 519 -22.26 -5.69 -12.74
CA GLY A 519 -21.57 -6.91 -12.30
C GLY A 519 -20.16 -6.70 -11.75
N ALA A 520 -19.72 -5.46 -11.54
CA ALA A 520 -18.46 -5.18 -10.87
C ALA A 520 -18.52 -5.68 -9.43
N LYS A 521 -17.45 -6.36 -9.01
CA LYS A 521 -17.30 -6.89 -7.65
C LYS A 521 -16.66 -5.87 -6.72
N GLY A 522 -15.90 -4.93 -7.26
CA GLY A 522 -15.26 -3.88 -6.48
C GLY A 522 -15.34 -2.52 -7.15
N TYR A 523 -15.19 -1.48 -6.34
CA TYR A 523 -15.10 -0.10 -6.78
C TYR A 523 -14.01 0.60 -6.00
N VAL A 524 -13.13 1.30 -6.71
CA VAL A 524 -12.20 2.24 -6.10
C VAL A 524 -12.67 3.64 -6.43
N TYR A 525 -12.84 4.45 -5.41
CA TYR A 525 -13.20 5.85 -5.51
C TYR A 525 -11.99 6.70 -5.14
N THR A 526 -11.59 7.60 -6.03
CA THR A 526 -10.45 8.50 -5.81
C THR A 526 -10.91 9.96 -5.77
N ARG A 527 -10.33 10.74 -4.86
CA ARG A 527 -10.55 12.19 -4.73
C ARG A 527 -9.20 12.89 -4.74
N ILE A 528 -8.52 12.83 -5.88
CA ILE A 528 -7.19 13.42 -6.08
C ILE A 528 -7.29 14.36 -7.28
N ALA A 529 -7.06 15.65 -7.04
CA ALA A 529 -7.05 16.63 -8.11
C ALA A 529 -5.72 16.57 -8.87
N ILE A 530 -5.75 16.03 -10.08
CA ILE A 530 -4.58 16.04 -10.96
C ILE A 530 -4.71 17.27 -11.87
N PRO A 531 -3.72 18.18 -11.90
CA PRO A 531 -3.75 19.30 -12.84
C PRO A 531 -3.81 18.76 -14.27
N VAL A 532 -4.81 19.19 -15.04
CA VAL A 532 -4.93 18.79 -16.44
C VAL A 532 -3.89 19.56 -17.24
N ALA A 533 -3.04 18.83 -17.96
CA ALA A 533 -2.10 19.43 -18.91
C ALA A 533 -2.88 20.19 -19.98
N ARG A 534 -2.96 21.52 -19.87
CA ARG A 534 -3.46 22.35 -20.98
C ARG A 534 -2.39 22.33 -22.06
N THR A 535 -2.54 21.42 -23.02
CA THR A 535 -1.80 21.51 -24.27
C THR A 535 -2.14 22.87 -24.87
N ARG A 536 -1.14 23.74 -25.04
CA ARG A 536 -1.29 24.99 -25.82
C ARG A 536 -1.57 24.59 -27.26
N ILE A 537 -2.81 24.22 -27.55
CA ILE A 537 -3.23 23.91 -28.91
C ILE A 537 -3.46 25.25 -29.60
N ARG A 538 -2.50 25.60 -30.46
CA ARG A 538 -2.68 26.30 -31.75
C ARG A 538 -3.26 27.72 -31.78
N GLU A 539 -3.77 28.30 -30.70
CA GLU A 539 -4.25 29.69 -30.73
C GLU A 539 -3.11 30.71 -30.87
N GLN A 540 -1.91 30.42 -30.35
CA GLN A 540 -0.73 31.31 -30.54
C GLN A 540 -0.11 31.24 -31.95
N SER A 541 -0.49 30.28 -32.79
CA SER A 541 -0.03 30.22 -34.19
C SER A 541 -0.88 31.05 -35.15
N GLU A 542 -2.06 31.53 -34.74
CA GLU A 542 -2.87 32.45 -35.55
C GLU A 542 -2.55 33.93 -35.26
N GLU A 543 -2.07 34.27 -34.06
CA GLU A 543 -1.68 35.66 -33.72
C GLU A 543 -0.34 36.11 -34.34
N ILE A 544 0.57 35.20 -34.67
CA ILE A 544 1.87 35.55 -35.28
C ILE A 544 1.78 35.65 -36.83
N MET A 545 0.70 35.14 -37.43
CA MET A 545 0.48 35.22 -38.89
C MET A 545 -0.39 36.41 -39.32
N GLY A 546 -0.78 37.29 -38.40
CA GLY A 546 -1.66 38.44 -38.64
C GLY A 546 -1.00 39.77 -38.97
N SER A 547 0.31 39.82 -39.31
CA SER A 547 1.03 41.10 -39.47
C SER A 547 1.79 41.31 -40.78
N ASP A 548 1.78 40.39 -41.75
CA ASP A 548 2.46 40.66 -43.04
C ASP A 548 1.75 39.96 -44.21
N ALA A 549 0.87 40.70 -44.91
CA ALA A 549 0.59 40.48 -46.34
C ALA A 549 -0.23 41.63 -46.96
N ASN A 550 0.46 42.71 -47.33
CA ASN A 550 0.14 43.40 -48.59
C ASN A 550 0.89 42.64 -49.70
N GLY A 551 0.19 41.87 -50.53
CA GLY A 551 0.83 41.11 -51.60
C GLY A 551 -0.14 40.30 -52.44
N SER A 552 -0.44 40.81 -53.63
CA SER A 552 -1.41 40.35 -54.61
C SER A 552 -1.30 38.89 -55.06
N GLY A 553 -2.45 38.21 -55.09
CA GLY A 553 -2.97 37.51 -56.28
C GLY A 553 -2.39 36.13 -56.63
N SER A 554 -3.17 35.06 -56.40
CA SER A 554 -3.34 33.95 -57.36
C SER A 554 -4.33 32.87 -56.87
N ARG A 555 -5.44 32.75 -57.62
CA ARG A 555 -6.28 31.57 -57.95
C ARG A 555 -6.84 30.65 -56.83
N PRO A 556 -8.17 30.48 -56.75
CA PRO A 556 -8.79 29.53 -55.82
C PRO A 556 -8.88 28.12 -56.43
N SER A 557 -8.24 27.13 -55.79
CA SER A 557 -8.49 25.72 -56.06
C SER A 557 -9.74 25.24 -55.32
N LYS A 558 -10.75 24.78 -56.08
CA LYS A 558 -11.93 24.07 -55.60
C LYS A 558 -11.54 22.88 -54.71
N ARG A 559 -11.84 22.94 -53.41
CA ARG A 559 -11.93 21.76 -52.54
C ARG A 559 -13.38 21.47 -52.17
N ARG A 560 -13.82 20.28 -52.57
CA ARG A 560 -15.11 19.64 -52.31
C ARG A 560 -15.47 19.71 -50.82
N LYS A 561 -16.59 20.38 -50.54
CA LYS A 561 -17.36 20.26 -49.29
C LYS A 561 -18.06 18.90 -49.32
N VAL A 562 -17.64 17.95 -48.48
CA VAL A 562 -18.34 16.67 -48.29
C VAL A 562 -19.09 16.72 -46.96
N ARG A 563 -20.42 16.81 -47.08
CA ARG A 563 -21.46 16.21 -46.23
C ARG A 563 -21.28 16.27 -44.70
N GLY A 564 -21.96 17.23 -44.09
CA GLY A 564 -22.31 17.23 -42.68
C GLY A 564 -23.81 17.47 -42.51
N ASP A 565 -24.65 16.50 -42.88
CA ASP A 565 -26.13 16.59 -42.78
C ASP A 565 -26.77 15.36 -42.12
N LYS A 566 -26.09 14.69 -41.18
CA LYS A 566 -26.68 13.54 -40.45
C LYS A 566 -26.75 13.67 -38.94
N ARG A 567 -26.42 14.84 -38.37
CA ARG A 567 -26.48 15.04 -36.90
C ARG A 567 -27.67 15.85 -36.41
N GLN A 568 -28.40 16.54 -37.27
CA GLN A 568 -29.56 17.33 -36.84
C GLN A 568 -30.84 16.49 -36.69
N GLN A 569 -30.99 15.38 -37.42
CA GLN A 569 -32.23 14.57 -37.39
C GLN A 569 -32.38 13.63 -36.18
N ILE A 570 -31.36 13.47 -35.34
CA ILE A 570 -31.47 12.66 -34.11
C ILE A 570 -31.90 13.51 -32.89
N GLY A 571 -31.69 14.83 -32.94
CA GLY A 571 -32.11 15.75 -31.88
C GLY A 571 -33.62 15.88 -31.78
N ASP A 572 -34.31 15.93 -32.93
CA ASP A 572 -35.76 16.21 -32.95
C ASP A 572 -36.62 14.96 -32.69
N LEU A 573 -36.05 13.75 -32.82
CA LEU A 573 -36.76 12.49 -32.57
C LEU A 573 -36.81 12.11 -31.08
N LEU A 574 -35.92 12.67 -30.25
CA LEU A 574 -35.89 12.42 -28.81
C LEU A 574 -36.70 13.43 -27.99
N ALA A 575 -37.05 14.58 -28.57
CA ALA A 575 -37.91 15.57 -27.92
C ALA A 575 -39.41 15.19 -27.96
N GLY A 576 -39.82 14.29 -28.85
CA GLY A 576 -41.23 13.89 -29.03
C GLY A 576 -41.73 12.77 -28.12
N VAL A 577 -40.86 12.09 -27.36
CA VAL A 577 -41.22 10.88 -26.57
C VAL A 577 -41.34 11.16 -25.06
N MET A 578 -40.93 12.34 -24.59
CA MET A 578 -41.04 12.73 -23.17
C MET A 578 -42.30 13.54 -22.84
N GLY A 579 -43.31 13.48 -23.71
CA GLY A 579 -44.52 14.29 -23.63
C GLY A 579 -45.81 13.51 -23.36
N VAL A 580 -45.79 12.30 -22.81
CA VAL A 580 -46.95 11.64 -22.18
C VAL A 580 -46.44 10.58 -21.18
N ILE A 581 -46.23 10.98 -19.91
CA ILE A 581 -46.59 10.23 -18.68
C ILE A 581 -46.94 11.28 -17.63
#